data_AF-A0A931N994-F1
#
_entry.id   AF-A0A931N994-F1
#
_cell.length_a   1.000
_cell.length_b   1.000
_cell.length_c   1.000
_cell.angle_alpha   90.00
_cell.angle_beta   90.00
_cell.angle_gamma   90.00
#
_symmetry.space_group_name_H-M   'P 1'
#
loop_
_entity.id
_entity.type
_entity.pdbx_description
1 polymer ?
#
loop_
_entity_poly.entity_id
_entity_poly.type
_entity_poly.pdbx_seq_one_letter_code
_entity_poly.pdbx_strand_id
1 'polypeptide(L)'
;MKMEVKAFGIFSVFKTVLYFLILPAGFMAVLGLIALVVGFAIGEHTVTVMAIPYIIMPIFMMILYPVFGMLNGLIYNGFSKKFGGLEVTLVAKEQAQYQNQTQYQNQQQQQHVNSVSN
;
A
#
# COMPACT_ATOMS: atom_id res chain seq x y z
N MET A 1 8.15 -14.10 -16.46
CA MET A 1 8.97 -12.97 -16.94
C MET A 1 9.68 -12.36 -15.73
N LYS A 2 10.99 -12.10 -15.81
CA LYS A 2 11.74 -11.45 -14.72
C LYS A 2 11.82 -9.95 -14.99
N MET A 3 11.44 -9.12 -14.02
CA MET A 3 11.59 -7.65 -14.09
C MET A 3 12.56 -7.18 -13.02
N GLU A 4 13.42 -6.21 -13.33
CA GLU A 4 14.38 -5.64 -12.38
C GLU A 4 14.02 -4.19 -12.06
N VAL A 5 13.84 -3.88 -10.77
CA VAL A 5 13.63 -2.50 -10.32
C VAL A 5 14.99 -1.86 -10.08
N LYS A 6 15.49 -1.14 -11.08
CA LYS A 6 16.79 -0.43 -10.99
C LYS A 6 16.72 0.90 -10.25
N ALA A 7 15.56 1.55 -10.25
CA ALA A 7 15.38 2.83 -9.58
C ALA A 7 13.94 3.03 -9.11
N PHE A 8 13.78 3.60 -7.93
CA PHE A 8 12.51 4.11 -7.44
C PHE A 8 12.36 5.59 -7.78
N GLY A 9 11.17 5.98 -8.23
CA GLY A 9 10.80 7.38 -8.34
C GLY A 9 10.64 8.00 -6.95
N ILE A 10 11.45 9.00 -6.61
CA ILE A 10 11.49 9.62 -5.28
C ILE A 10 10.11 10.16 -4.86
N PHE A 11 9.41 10.84 -5.77
CA PHE A 11 8.04 11.30 -5.55
C PHE A 11 7.03 10.16 -5.41
N SER A 12 7.28 9.02 -6.07
CA SER A 12 6.43 7.84 -5.92
C SER A 12 6.58 7.24 -4.52
N VAL A 13 7.81 7.07 -4.03
CA VAL A 13 8.08 6.56 -2.68
C VAL A 13 7.44 7.48 -1.62
N PHE A 14 7.60 8.79 -1.77
CA PHE A 14 6.96 9.77 -0.89
C PHE A 14 5.44 9.59 -0.83
N LYS A 15 4.78 9.56 -1.99
CA LYS A 15 3.32 9.39 -2.07
C LYS A 15 2.89 8.06 -1.46
N THR A 16 3.61 6.98 -1.75
CA THR A 16 3.33 5.65 -1.17
C THR A 16 3.38 5.70 0.36
N VAL A 17 4.46 6.21 0.94
CA VAL A 17 4.58 6.33 2.40
C VAL A 17 3.48 7.21 2.98
N LEU A 18 3.18 8.34 2.33
CA LEU A 18 2.11 9.25 2.77
C LEU A 18 0.73 8.56 2.75
N TYR A 19 0.39 7.81 1.68
CA TYR A 19 -0.88 7.09 1.59
C TYR A 19 -1.02 5.99 2.62
N PHE A 20 0.05 5.27 2.94
CA PHE A 20 0.02 4.27 4.00
C PHE A 20 -0.08 4.90 5.40
N LEU A 21 0.47 6.09 5.57
CA LEU A 21 0.52 6.77 6.86
C LEU A 21 -0.73 7.62 7.18
N ILE A 22 -1.43 8.13 6.16
CA ILE A 22 -2.56 9.04 6.37
C ILE A 22 -3.70 8.41 7.17
N LEU A 23 -3.95 7.11 6.97
CA LEU A 23 -5.02 6.39 7.66
C LEU A 23 -4.74 6.22 9.16
N PRO A 24 -3.59 5.65 9.60
CA PRO A 24 -3.26 5.59 11.02
C PRO A 24 -3.06 6.97 11.65
N ALA A 25 -2.44 7.92 10.94
CA ALA A 25 -2.24 9.28 11.44
C ALA A 25 -3.56 10.03 11.63
N GLY A 26 -4.47 9.92 10.66
CA GLY A 26 -5.81 10.51 10.75
C GLY A 26 -6.63 9.90 11.88
N PHE A 27 -6.56 8.57 12.06
CA PHE A 27 -7.23 7.90 13.18
C PHE A 27 -6.70 8.39 14.54
N MET A 28 -5.38 8.50 14.71
CA MET A 28 -4.78 9.07 15.92
C MET A 28 -5.26 10.50 16.19
N ALA A 29 -5.28 11.36 15.16
CA ALA A 29 -5.71 12.74 15.31
C ALA A 29 -7.19 12.85 15.72
N VAL A 30 -8.07 12.02 15.14
CA VAL A 30 -9.49 11.96 15.52
C VAL A 30 -9.65 11.50 16.97
N LEU A 31 -8.93 10.46 17.39
CA LEU A 31 -8.96 10.01 18.78
C LEU A 31 -8.44 11.08 19.75
N GLY A 32 -7.37 11.79 19.37
CA GLY A 32 -6.85 12.92 20.14
C GLY A 32 -7.90 14.03 20.30
N LEU A 33 -8.61 14.37 19.23
CA LEU A 33 -9.69 15.36 19.29
C LEU A 33 -10.84 14.92 20.22
N ILE A 34 -11.25 13.66 20.14
CA ILE A 34 -12.29 13.12 21.03
C ILE A 34 -11.81 13.18 22.49
N ALA A 35 -10.58 12.74 22.78
CA ALA A 35 -10.00 12.77 24.11
C ALA A 35 -9.89 14.20 24.66
N LEU A 36 -9.55 15.16 23.80
CA LEU A 36 -9.49 16.58 24.18
C LEU A 36 -10.87 17.09 24.60
N VAL A 37 -11.91 16.83 23.79
CA VAL A 37 -13.29 17.26 24.09
C VAL A 37 -13.80 16.61 25.37
N VAL A 38 -13.56 15.31 25.54
CA VAL A 38 -13.97 14.57 26.75
C VAL A 38 -13.23 15.09 27.98
N GLY A 39 -11.91 15.26 27.91
CA GLY A 39 -11.09 15.78 29.01
C GLY A 39 -11.55 17.15 29.49
N PHE A 40 -11.85 18.06 28.56
CA PHE A 40 -12.43 19.36 28.87
C PHE A 40 -13.83 19.24 29.51
N ALA A 41 -14.68 18.36 28.99
CA ALA A 41 -16.05 18.19 29.50
C ALA A 41 -16.09 17.64 30.94
N ILE A 42 -15.13 16.77 31.32
CA ILE A 42 -15.06 16.19 32.67
C ILE A 42 -14.16 16.98 33.63
N GLY A 43 -13.49 18.04 33.17
CA GLY A 43 -12.59 18.85 33.97
C GLY A 43 -11.29 18.15 34.37
N GLU A 44 -10.92 17.06 33.69
CA GLU A 44 -9.73 16.29 34.01
C GLU A 44 -8.55 16.77 33.14
N HIS A 45 -7.59 17.42 33.79
CA HIS A 45 -6.48 18.07 33.11
C HIS A 45 -5.48 17.09 32.51
N THR A 46 -5.29 15.91 33.10
CA THR A 46 -4.32 14.91 32.60
C THR A 46 -4.69 14.42 31.21
N VAL A 47 -5.94 14.04 30.99
CA VAL A 47 -6.54 13.58 29.74
C VAL A 47 -6.48 14.69 28.70
N THR A 48 -6.79 15.93 29.10
CA THR A 48 -6.73 17.10 28.21
C THR A 48 -5.32 17.36 27.70
N VAL A 49 -4.31 17.36 28.58
CA VAL A 49 -2.92 17.59 28.18
C VAL A 49 -2.38 16.42 27.37
N MET A 50 -2.71 15.18 27.76
CA MET A 50 -2.29 13.99 27.02
C MET A 50 -2.87 13.92 25.61
N ALA A 51 -4.06 14.49 25.38
CA ALA A 51 -4.68 14.53 24.06
C ALA A 51 -3.90 15.39 23.03
N ILE A 52 -3.17 16.41 23.49
CA ILE A 52 -2.44 17.35 22.62
C ILE A 52 -1.37 16.63 21.76
N PRO A 53 -0.47 15.80 22.33
CA PRO A 53 0.44 14.96 21.55
C PRO A 53 -0.25 14.12 20.48
N TYR A 54 -1.41 13.52 20.76
CA TYR A 54 -2.13 12.68 19.80
C TYR A 54 -2.68 13.45 18.60
N ILE A 55 -2.86 14.77 18.72
CA ILE A 55 -3.28 15.64 17.62
C ILE A 55 -2.05 16.13 16.83
N ILE A 56 -1.00 16.54 17.54
CA ILE A 56 0.16 17.21 16.94
C ILE A 56 1.16 16.21 16.32
N MET A 57 1.47 15.11 17.02
CA MET A 57 2.42 14.09 16.58
C MET A 57 2.11 13.49 15.19
N PRO A 58 0.87 13.11 14.85
CA PRO A 58 0.57 12.56 13.52
C PRO A 58 0.84 13.55 12.37
N ILE A 59 0.73 14.86 12.62
CA ILE A 59 1.08 15.89 11.62
C ILE A 59 2.58 15.85 11.35
N PHE A 60 3.40 15.81 12.39
CA PHE A 60 4.85 15.67 12.24
C PHE A 60 5.24 14.36 11.56
N MET A 61 4.59 13.26 11.92
CA MET A 61 4.81 11.96 11.28
C MET A 61 4.51 12.00 9.78
N MET A 62 3.40 12.63 9.38
CA MET A 62 3.03 12.81 7.97
C MET A 62 4.07 13.57 7.14
N ILE A 63 4.89 14.41 7.78
CA ILE A 63 5.97 15.14 7.09
C ILE A 63 7.26 14.32 7.12
N LEU A 64 7.68 13.84 8.30
CA LEU A 64 8.99 13.22 8.48
C LEU A 64 9.10 11.86 7.80
N TYR A 65 8.09 11.00 7.91
CA TYR A 65 8.17 9.64 7.38
C TYR A 65 8.32 9.60 5.85
N PRO A 66 7.52 10.37 5.07
CA PRO A 66 7.73 10.43 3.62
C PRO A 66 9.09 11.00 3.23
N VAL A 67 9.63 11.97 3.99
CA VAL A 67 10.98 12.51 3.76
C VAL A 67 12.05 11.44 4.00
N PHE A 68 11.94 10.67 5.09
CA PHE A 68 12.82 9.51 5.31
C PHE A 68 12.64 8.44 4.23
N GLY A 69 11.42 8.23 3.75
CA GLY A 69 11.14 7.36 2.60
C GLY A 69 11.87 7.79 1.33
N MET A 70 11.86 9.10 1.03
CA MET A 70 12.62 9.66 -0.09
C MET A 70 14.12 9.43 0.07
N LEU A 71 14.67 9.65 1.27
CA LEU A 71 16.09 9.39 1.57
C LEU A 71 16.44 7.91 1.36
N ASN A 72 15.62 6.99 1.84
CA ASN A 72 15.83 5.55 1.60
C ASN A 72 15.79 5.21 0.10
N GLY A 73 14.86 5.80 -0.65
CA GLY A 73 14.79 5.62 -2.11
C GLY A 73 16.03 6.17 -2.82
N LEU A 74 16.56 7.32 -2.38
CA LEU A 74 17.81 7.89 -2.90
C LEU A 74 19.01 6.99 -2.64
N ILE A 75 19.14 6.49 -1.41
CA ILE A 75 20.19 5.55 -1.02
C ILE A 75 20.11 4.31 -1.92
N TYR A 76 18.92 3.70 -2.02
CA TYR A 76 18.71 2.53 -2.88
C TYR A 76 19.13 2.79 -4.33
N ASN A 77 18.70 3.90 -4.92
CA ASN A 77 19.06 4.27 -6.30
C ASN A 77 20.57 4.48 -6.49
N GLY A 78 21.28 4.88 -5.43
CA GLY A 78 22.74 4.98 -5.44
C GLY A 78 23.42 3.61 -5.47
N PHE A 79 22.94 2.68 -4.63
CA PHE A 79 23.52 1.33 -4.51
C PHE A 79 23.13 0.41 -5.68
N SER A 80 21.92 0.52 -6.21
CA SER A 80 21.44 -0.32 -7.33
C SER A 80 22.27 -0.17 -8.60
N LYS A 81 22.90 1.00 -8.80
CA LYS A 81 23.83 1.24 -9.92
C LYS A 81 25.10 0.41 -9.84
N LYS A 82 25.55 0.04 -8.64
CA LYS A 82 26.79 -0.72 -8.42
C LYS A 82 26.54 -2.21 -8.18
N PHE A 83 25.45 -2.54 -7.49
CA PHE A 83 25.18 -3.90 -7.01
C PHE A 83 24.05 -4.61 -7.75
N GLY A 84 23.37 -3.94 -8.69
CA GLY A 84 22.16 -4.45 -9.34
C GLY A 84 20.89 -4.06 -8.57
N GLY A 85 19.77 -4.03 -9.27
CA GLY A 85 18.45 -3.72 -8.73
C GLY A 85 17.73 -4.91 -8.10
N LEU A 86 16.52 -4.68 -7.61
CA LEU A 86 15.68 -5.71 -7.01
C LEU A 86 15.05 -6.54 -8.13
N GLU A 87 15.33 -7.83 -8.19
CA GLU A 87 14.68 -8.75 -9.14
C GLU A 87 13.29 -9.15 -8.63
N VAL A 88 12.27 -8.84 -9.43
CA VAL A 88 10.88 -9.24 -9.19
C VAL A 88 10.49 -10.30 -10.21
N THR A 89 10.18 -11.50 -9.72
CA THR A 89 9.65 -12.58 -10.56
C THR A 89 8.14 -12.47 -10.62
N LEU A 90 7.62 -12.07 -11.78
CA LEU A 90 6.18 -12.10 -12.02
C LEU A 90 5.76 -13.55 -12.27
N VAL A 91 5.16 -14.17 -11.25
CA VAL A 91 4.37 -15.39 -11.42
C VAL A 91 3.01 -14.96 -11.93
N ALA A 92 2.82 -15.00 -13.25
CA ALA A 92 1.57 -14.61 -13.88
C ALA A 92 0.44 -15.54 -13.41
N LYS A 93 -0.37 -15.10 -12.43
CA LYS A 93 -1.64 -15.76 -12.10
C LYS A 93 -2.65 -15.73 -13.26
N GLU A 94 -2.39 -14.95 -14.30
CA GLU A 94 -3.18 -14.89 -15.53
C GLU A 94 -3.18 -16.20 -16.33
N GLN A 95 -2.12 -17.01 -16.30
CA GLN A 95 -2.10 -18.27 -17.05
C GLN A 95 -3.12 -19.30 -16.53
N ALA A 96 -3.49 -19.23 -15.26
CA ALA A 96 -4.52 -20.10 -14.69
C ALA A 96 -5.93 -19.73 -15.18
N GLN A 97 -6.19 -18.47 -15.54
CA GLN A 97 -7.53 -18.05 -15.97
C GLN A 97 -7.78 -18.30 -17.47
N TYR A 98 -6.76 -18.16 -18.32
CA TYR A 98 -6.91 -18.42 -19.76
C TYR A 98 -7.02 -19.92 -20.10
N GLN A 99 -6.35 -20.81 -19.35
CA GLN A 99 -6.44 -22.26 -19.55
C GLN A 99 -7.82 -22.83 -19.20
N ASN A 100 -8.46 -22.30 -18.15
CA ASN A 100 -9.81 -22.74 -17.78
C ASN A 100 -10.85 -22.34 -18.84
N GLN A 101 -10.78 -21.14 -19.40
CA GLN A 101 -11.73 -20.68 -20.43
C GLN A 101 -11.67 -21.47 -21.75
N THR A 102 -10.47 -21.89 -22.17
CA THR A 102 -10.30 -22.71 -23.38
C THR A 102 -10.84 -24.13 -23.20
N GLN A 103 -10.77 -24.69 -21.99
CA GLN A 103 -11.36 -26.00 -21.70
C GLN A 103 -12.89 -25.97 -21.73
N TYR A 104 -13.55 -24.92 -21.23
CA TYR A 104 -15.01 -24.80 -21.31
C TYR A 104 -15.52 -24.66 -22.75
N GLN A 105 -14.81 -23.95 -23.62
CA GLN A 105 -15.20 -23.82 -25.03
C GLN A 105 -15.08 -25.14 -25.79
N ASN A 106 -14.02 -25.91 -25.55
CA ASN A 106 -13.83 -27.22 -26.19
C ASN A 106 -14.87 -28.25 -25.74
N GLN A 107 -15.32 -28.20 -24.48
CA GLN A 107 -16.40 -29.08 -23.99
C GLN A 107 -17.76 -28.74 -24.60
N GLN A 108 -18.06 -27.45 -24.80
CA GLN A 108 -19.31 -27.03 -25.44
C GLN A 108 -19.35 -27.40 -26.93
N GLN A 109 -18.21 -27.32 -27.63
CA GLN A 109 -18.13 -27.77 -29.02
C GLN A 109 -18.32 -29.28 -29.15
N GLN A 110 -17.76 -30.09 -28.24
CA GLN A 110 -17.97 -31.54 -28.25
C GLN A 110 -19.41 -31.95 -27.94
N GLN A 111 -20.10 -31.22 -27.05
CA GLN A 111 -21.52 -31.46 -26.78
C GLN A 111 -22.41 -31.09 -27.99
N HIS A 112 -22.06 -30.04 -28.72
CA HIS A 112 -22.80 -29.63 -29.92
C HIS A 112 -22.53 -30.55 -31.12
N VAL A 113 -21.39 -31.24 -31.19
CA VAL A 113 -21.12 -32.24 -32.24
C VAL A 113 -21.90 -33.54 -31.98
N ASN A 114 -22.06 -33.93 -30.71
CA ASN A 114 -22.76 -35.17 -30.35
C ASN A 114 -24.30 -35.06 -30.36
N SER A 115 -24.85 -33.84 -30.34
CA SER A 115 -26.31 -33.62 -30.45
C SER A 115 -26.82 -33.54 -31.88
N VAL A 116 -25.94 -33.46 -32.88
CA VAL A 116 -26.28 -33.34 -34.31
C VAL A 116 -26.11 -34.68 -35.05
N SER A 117 -25.51 -35.68 -34.42
CA SER A 117 -25.23 -37.01 -34.97
C SER A 117 -26.21 -38.13 -34.55
N ASN A 118 -27.26 -37.79 -33.77
CA ASN A 118 -28.43 -38.63 -33.50
C ASN A 118 -29.68 -38.03 -34.15
#